data_AF-A0A172RYS1-F1
#
_entry.id   AF-A0A172RYS1-F1
#
_cell.length_a   1.000
_cell.length_b   1.000
_cell.length_c   1.000
_cell.angle_alpha   90.00
_cell.angle_beta   90.00
_cell.angle_gamma   90.00
#
_symmetry.space_group_name_H-M   'P 1'
#
loop_
_entity.id
_entity.type
_entity.pdbx_description
1 polymer ?
#
loop_
_entity_poly.entity_id
_entity_poly.type
_entity_poly.pdbx_seq_one_letter_code
_entity_poly.pdbx_strand_id
1 'polypeptide(L)'
;MKDFRDFGEFDFTFDPELEGMTEEPTSMDEISGNLGVFLPNTEGRTEFLPPDPEKVPQIENAIDQASEAYAQRSPEDRTRELFAQMRPQRAILRAIMNAADEPISESNLEEIVNEVRTRKFSVYSTATICHMMETAGAIQRVTDTGAPYDSVEAVPAIVEIDGIEYYEPTTPPEVHWLATEAGLAIMAENKPLERIEELFEKEADYLKIYKRVLTLASEEGGTTMPKLSAAVDSDPLIAEPTRVFFVQHFTDLLENRDAIEWQGSTWAVTEVGRAALDKLAEVEDDFAGEEQEQSFAVAAETDGIKW
;
A
#
# COMPACT_ATOMS: atom_id res chain seq x y z
N MET A 1 -31.85 -0.88 -18.92
CA MET A 1 -31.63 -1.40 -17.57
C MET A 1 -31.81 -2.90 -17.67
N LYS A 2 -30.72 -3.65 -17.85
CA LYS A 2 -30.75 -5.12 -17.90
C LYS A 2 -30.45 -5.62 -16.49
N ASP A 3 -31.38 -6.40 -15.97
CA ASP A 3 -31.36 -7.03 -14.67
C ASP A 3 -30.31 -8.16 -14.67
N PHE A 4 -29.44 -8.20 -13.66
CA PHE A 4 -28.26 -9.06 -13.56
C PHE A 4 -28.47 -10.19 -12.53
N ARG A 5 -29.68 -10.78 -12.51
CA ARG A 5 -30.05 -11.80 -11.53
C ARG A 5 -30.77 -13.00 -12.14
N ASP A 6 -30.15 -13.64 -13.13
CA ASP A 6 -30.50 -15.00 -13.50
C ASP A 6 -29.23 -15.86 -13.56
N PHE A 7 -28.98 -16.61 -12.49
CA PHE A 7 -27.89 -17.59 -12.40
C PHE A 7 -28.40 -19.02 -12.68
N GLY A 8 -29.64 -19.17 -13.17
CA GLY A 8 -30.25 -20.47 -13.46
C GLY A 8 -29.77 -21.14 -14.76
N GLU A 9 -29.03 -20.41 -15.62
CA GLU A 9 -28.56 -20.92 -16.92
C GLU A 9 -27.10 -21.45 -16.90
N PHE A 10 -26.39 -21.39 -15.77
CA PHE A 10 -25.05 -22.00 -15.69
C PHE A 10 -25.15 -23.48 -15.32
N ASP A 11 -25.16 -24.31 -16.36
CA ASP A 11 -25.02 -25.75 -16.25
C ASP A 11 -23.55 -26.09 -15.91
N PHE A 12 -23.31 -26.57 -14.69
CA PHE A 12 -22.00 -27.06 -14.23
C PHE A 12 -21.79 -28.54 -14.56
N THR A 13 -22.61 -29.12 -15.44
CA THR A 13 -22.42 -30.49 -15.90
C THR A 13 -21.26 -30.51 -16.90
N PHE A 14 -20.23 -31.28 -16.54
CA PHE A 14 -19.02 -31.48 -17.32
C PHE A 14 -19.38 -32.04 -18.70
N ASP A 15 -18.99 -31.34 -19.77
CA ASP A 15 -19.22 -31.77 -21.15
C ASP A 15 -18.39 -33.05 -21.43
N PRO A 16 -19.03 -34.21 -21.67
CA PRO A 16 -18.32 -35.46 -21.93
C PRO A 16 -17.63 -35.48 -23.31
N GLU A 17 -17.82 -34.48 -24.18
CA GLU A 17 -17.04 -34.35 -25.43
C GLU A 17 -15.64 -33.72 -25.21
N LEU A 18 -15.37 -33.16 -24.02
CA LEU A 18 -14.02 -32.71 -23.62
C LEU A 18 -13.13 -33.82 -23.04
N GLU A 19 -13.59 -35.07 -23.06
CA GLU A 19 -12.88 -36.25 -22.54
C GLU A 19 -11.81 -36.82 -23.51
N GLY A 20 -11.55 -36.12 -24.63
CA GLY A 20 -10.59 -36.54 -25.66
C GLY A 20 -9.16 -35.97 -25.54
N MET A 21 -8.85 -35.15 -24.53
CA MET A 21 -7.53 -34.49 -24.41
C MET A 21 -6.64 -35.05 -23.28
N THR A 22 -6.71 -36.37 -23.04
CA THR A 22 -5.81 -37.07 -22.09
C THR A 22 -4.90 -38.09 -22.76
N GLU A 23 -4.49 -37.87 -24.00
CA GLU A 23 -3.34 -38.59 -24.57
C GLU A 23 -2.08 -37.75 -24.37
N GLU A 24 -1.23 -38.16 -23.42
CA GLU A 24 0.13 -37.64 -23.33
C GLU A 24 0.87 -37.94 -24.65
N PRO A 25 1.49 -36.94 -25.30
CA PRO A 25 2.21 -37.17 -26.55
C PRO A 25 3.39 -38.11 -26.31
N THR A 26 3.38 -39.28 -26.95
CA THR A 26 4.40 -40.33 -26.77
C THR A 26 5.65 -40.13 -27.64
N SER A 27 5.73 -39.07 -28.45
CA SER A 27 6.98 -38.69 -29.11
C SER A 27 7.06 -37.20 -29.49
N MET A 28 8.29 -36.69 -29.55
CA MET A 28 8.63 -35.29 -29.79
C MET A 28 8.28 -34.77 -31.20
N ASP A 29 8.04 -35.67 -32.17
CA ASP A 29 7.85 -35.28 -33.58
C ASP A 29 6.42 -34.81 -33.91
N GLU A 30 5.42 -35.09 -33.05
CA GLU A 30 4.02 -34.67 -33.30
C GLU A 30 3.71 -33.23 -32.83
N ILE A 31 4.58 -32.60 -32.04
CA ILE A 31 4.41 -31.22 -31.55
C ILE A 31 4.85 -30.18 -32.62
N SER A 32 5.54 -30.63 -33.67
CA SER A 32 6.12 -29.76 -34.72
C SER A 32 5.09 -29.10 -35.65
N GLY A 33 3.82 -29.52 -35.61
CA GLY A 33 2.80 -29.04 -36.56
C GLY A 33 2.20 -27.66 -36.28
N ASN A 34 2.35 -27.10 -35.07
CA ASN A 34 1.69 -25.83 -34.71
C ASN A 34 2.51 -24.94 -33.75
N LEU A 35 3.82 -24.83 -33.98
CA LEU A 35 4.70 -23.92 -33.24
C LEU A 35 4.92 -22.61 -34.01
N GLY A 36 3.88 -21.78 -34.05
CA GLY A 36 4.01 -20.36 -34.37
C GLY A 36 4.39 -19.49 -33.17
N VAL A 37 4.55 -20.07 -31.98
CA VAL A 37 4.67 -19.31 -30.72
C VAL A 37 6.00 -19.52 -29.98
N PHE A 38 6.78 -20.56 -30.30
CA PHE A 38 8.10 -20.74 -29.71
C PHE A 38 9.05 -21.40 -30.71
N LEU A 39 9.76 -20.57 -31.48
CA LEU A 39 10.95 -21.03 -32.18
C LEU A 39 12.12 -21.10 -31.17
N PRO A 40 12.96 -22.15 -31.22
CA PRO A 40 14.20 -22.15 -30.46
C PRO A 40 15.18 -21.15 -31.09
N ASN A 41 15.63 -20.20 -30.28
CA ASN A 41 16.58 -19.16 -30.63
C ASN A 41 17.95 -19.74 -31.03
N THR A 42 18.22 -19.86 -32.33
CA THR A 42 19.47 -20.40 -32.87
C THR A 42 20.51 -19.33 -33.20
N GLU A 43 20.24 -18.04 -32.93
CA GLU A 43 21.14 -16.94 -33.28
C GLU A 43 21.70 -16.14 -32.09
N GLY A 44 21.44 -16.54 -30.85
CA GLY A 44 22.00 -15.84 -29.67
C GLY A 44 21.56 -14.38 -29.55
N ARG A 45 20.48 -14.00 -30.24
CA ARG A 45 19.82 -12.69 -30.11
C ARG A 45 18.76 -12.84 -29.05
N THR A 46 18.93 -12.23 -27.89
CA THR A 46 17.85 -12.12 -26.90
C THR A 46 16.64 -11.47 -27.59
N GLU A 47 15.58 -12.24 -27.81
CA GLU A 47 14.37 -11.83 -28.55
C GLU A 47 13.44 -10.93 -27.71
N PHE A 48 13.98 -10.28 -26.68
CA PHE A 48 13.31 -9.16 -26.03
C PHE A 48 13.40 -7.94 -26.96
N LEU A 49 12.67 -8.01 -28.08
CA LEU A 49 12.28 -6.81 -28.80
C LEU A 49 11.51 -5.93 -27.81
N PRO A 50 11.84 -4.64 -27.68
CA PRO A 50 11.03 -3.73 -26.88
C PRO A 50 9.58 -3.83 -27.37
N PRO A 51 8.59 -3.85 -26.45
CA PRO A 51 7.20 -3.99 -26.83
C PRO A 51 6.87 -2.90 -27.85
N ASP A 52 6.23 -3.33 -28.94
CA ASP A 52 5.76 -2.44 -30.00
C ASP A 52 4.90 -1.34 -29.36
N PRO A 53 5.36 -0.06 -29.36
CA PRO A 53 4.71 1.00 -28.60
C PRO A 53 3.28 1.27 -29.08
N GLU A 54 2.93 0.86 -30.30
CA GLU A 54 1.57 0.95 -30.84
C GLU A 54 0.65 -0.19 -30.38
N LYS A 55 1.21 -1.26 -29.80
CA LYS A 55 0.47 -2.44 -29.31
C LYS A 55 0.46 -2.55 -27.79
N VAL A 56 1.15 -1.66 -27.08
CA VAL A 56 0.99 -1.54 -25.64
C VAL A 56 -0.39 -0.91 -25.39
N PRO A 57 -1.31 -1.58 -24.67
CA PRO A 57 -2.59 -0.98 -24.34
C PRO A 57 -2.34 0.29 -23.53
N GLN A 58 -2.67 1.44 -24.13
CA GLN A 58 -2.66 2.69 -23.39
C GLN A 58 -3.82 2.67 -22.40
N ILE A 59 -3.50 2.81 -21.12
CA ILE A 59 -4.52 2.99 -20.09
C ILE A 59 -5.13 4.37 -20.34
N GLU A 60 -6.36 4.40 -20.85
CA GLU A 60 -7.10 5.64 -21.05
C GLU A 60 -7.20 6.39 -19.71
N ASN A 61 -6.86 7.68 -19.72
CA ASN A 61 -6.80 8.56 -18.55
C ASN A 61 -5.65 8.28 -17.56
N ALA A 62 -4.61 7.52 -17.94
CA ALA A 62 -3.38 7.51 -17.17
C ALA A 62 -2.74 8.91 -17.15
N ILE A 63 -2.42 9.39 -15.96
CA ILE A 63 -1.83 10.72 -15.78
C ILE A 63 -0.33 10.59 -15.99
N ASP A 64 0.15 11.19 -17.07
CA ASP A 64 1.58 11.28 -17.35
C ASP A 64 2.20 12.37 -16.46
N GLN A 65 2.81 11.92 -15.36
CA GLN A 65 3.49 12.80 -14.39
C GLN A 65 4.71 13.51 -14.98
N ALA A 66 5.24 13.05 -16.12
CA ALA A 66 6.33 13.70 -16.83
C ALA A 66 5.84 14.76 -17.84
N SER A 67 4.53 14.85 -18.07
CA SER A 67 3.98 15.81 -19.03
C SER A 67 4.04 17.25 -18.52
N GLU A 68 4.24 18.20 -19.45
CA GLU A 68 4.20 19.62 -19.13
C GLU A 68 2.83 20.05 -18.58
N ALA A 69 1.75 19.41 -19.06
CA ALA A 69 0.39 19.63 -18.57
C ALA A 69 0.24 19.23 -17.09
N TYR A 70 0.88 18.14 -16.65
CA TYR A 70 0.91 17.77 -15.24
C TYR A 70 1.70 18.79 -14.42
N ALA A 71 2.88 19.20 -14.88
CA ALA A 71 3.72 20.18 -14.19
C ALA A 71 3.05 21.55 -13.99
N GLN A 72 2.13 21.94 -14.88
CA GLN A 72 1.35 23.18 -14.77
C GLN A 72 0.25 23.15 -13.69
N ARG A 73 -0.10 21.97 -13.16
CA ARG A 73 -1.07 21.85 -12.06
C ARG A 73 -0.45 22.28 -10.73
N SER A 74 -1.30 22.76 -9.81
CA SER A 74 -0.83 23.16 -8.50
C SER A 74 -0.19 21.97 -7.76
N PRO A 75 0.85 22.21 -6.95
CA PRO A 75 1.46 21.17 -6.12
C PRO A 75 0.44 20.50 -5.17
N GLU A 76 -0.56 21.23 -4.66
CA GLU A 76 -1.61 20.69 -3.81
C GLU A 76 -2.48 19.67 -4.56
N ASP A 77 -2.89 19.99 -5.79
CA ASP A 77 -3.70 19.07 -6.59
C ASP A 77 -2.93 17.81 -6.98
N ARG A 78 -1.65 17.96 -7.36
CA ARG A 78 -0.76 16.84 -7.67
C ARG A 78 -0.51 15.96 -6.44
N THR A 79 -0.25 16.58 -5.29
CA THR A 79 -0.02 15.87 -4.02
C THR A 79 -1.28 15.13 -3.57
N ARG A 80 -2.45 15.78 -3.61
CA ARG A 80 -3.74 15.15 -3.27
C ARG A 80 -4.02 13.94 -4.15
N GLU A 81 -3.75 14.07 -5.44
CA GLU A 81 -3.90 12.97 -6.39
C GLU A 81 -2.93 11.81 -6.09
N LEU A 82 -1.66 12.09 -5.82
CA LEU A 82 -0.68 11.07 -5.45
C LEU A 82 -1.15 10.27 -4.24
N PHE A 83 -1.59 10.95 -3.17
CA PHE A 83 -2.14 10.30 -1.97
C PHE A 83 -3.40 9.48 -2.28
N ALA A 84 -4.23 9.93 -3.22
CA ALA A 84 -5.43 9.20 -3.64
C ALA A 84 -5.14 7.97 -4.50
N GLN A 85 -4.09 7.99 -5.33
CA GLN A 85 -3.64 6.86 -6.15
C GLN A 85 -2.85 5.84 -5.31
N MET A 86 -2.05 6.32 -4.37
CA MET A 86 -1.18 5.51 -3.51
C MET A 86 -1.82 5.18 -2.16
N ARG A 87 -3.15 5.00 -2.11
CA ARG A 87 -3.88 4.63 -0.86
C ARG A 87 -3.26 3.45 -0.12
N PRO A 88 -2.83 2.34 -0.77
CA PRO A 88 -2.18 1.23 -0.07
C PRO A 88 -0.86 1.62 0.62
N GLN A 89 -0.20 2.68 0.13
CA GLN A 89 1.08 3.18 0.61
C GLN A 89 0.92 4.41 1.53
N ARG A 90 -0.31 4.76 1.91
CA ARG A 90 -0.61 5.98 2.68
C ARG A 90 0.13 6.05 4.02
N ALA A 91 0.37 4.91 4.67
CA ALA A 91 1.19 4.84 5.88
C ALA A 91 2.63 5.32 5.62
N ILE A 92 3.25 4.86 4.53
CA ILE A 92 4.60 5.25 4.13
C ILE A 92 4.66 6.72 3.73
N LEU A 93 3.72 7.18 2.89
CA LEU A 93 3.68 8.58 2.46
C LEU A 93 3.60 9.54 3.66
N ARG A 94 2.78 9.22 4.66
CA ARG A 94 2.66 10.03 5.88
C ARG A 94 3.89 9.94 6.77
N ALA A 95 4.50 8.76 6.88
CA ALA A 95 5.75 8.61 7.63
C ALA A 95 6.85 9.50 7.04
N ILE A 96 6.96 9.54 5.71
CA ILE A 96 7.88 10.45 5.01
C ILE A 96 7.52 11.91 5.27
N MET A 97 6.26 12.31 5.10
CA MET A 97 5.83 13.69 5.36
C MET A 97 6.11 14.15 6.80
N ASN A 98 5.83 13.29 7.79
CA ASN A 98 6.08 13.60 9.20
C ASN A 98 7.58 13.68 9.52
N ALA A 99 8.40 12.81 8.91
CA ALA A 99 9.83 12.82 9.10
C ALA A 99 10.52 14.02 8.43
N ALA A 100 9.97 14.48 7.31
CA ALA A 100 10.47 15.61 6.53
C ALA A 100 9.93 16.97 7.00
N ASP A 101 9.41 17.10 8.24
CA ASP A 101 9.07 18.40 8.83
C ASP A 101 10.33 19.28 9.01
N GLU A 102 11.47 18.64 9.23
CA GLU A 102 12.81 19.22 9.17
C GLU A 102 13.65 18.47 8.11
N PRO A 103 14.76 19.05 7.59
CA PRO A 103 15.62 18.36 6.63
C PRO A 103 16.09 17.00 7.15
N ILE A 104 15.73 15.92 6.46
CA ILE A 104 16.11 14.55 6.83
C ILE A 104 16.96 13.91 5.75
N SER A 105 18.09 13.29 6.13
CA SER A 105 18.94 12.57 5.19
C SER A 105 18.21 11.36 4.60
N GLU A 106 18.61 10.96 3.39
CA GLU A 106 18.04 9.77 2.73
C GLU A 106 18.22 8.50 3.57
N SER A 107 19.38 8.35 4.23
CA SER A 107 19.70 7.22 5.13
C SER A 107 18.75 7.12 6.33
N ASN A 108 18.54 8.23 7.06
CA ASN A 108 17.64 8.26 8.21
C ASN A 108 16.18 8.05 7.80
N LEU A 109 15.78 8.61 6.65
CA LEU A 109 14.44 8.40 6.12
C LEU A 109 14.20 6.94 5.71
N GLU A 110 15.21 6.27 5.17
CA GLU A 110 15.13 4.84 4.83
C GLU A 110 14.92 3.97 6.07
N GLU A 111 15.56 4.26 7.20
CA GLU A 111 15.32 3.55 8.47
C GLU A 111 13.87 3.70 8.93
N ILE A 112 13.31 4.92 8.90
CA ILE A 112 11.92 5.19 9.28
C ILE A 112 10.95 4.43 8.37
N VAL A 113 11.18 4.47 7.06
CA VAL A 113 10.32 3.79 6.09
C VAL A 113 10.43 2.27 6.23
N ASN A 114 11.63 1.73 6.51
CA ASN A 114 11.82 0.30 6.73
C ASN A 114 11.07 -0.20 7.97
N GLU A 115 11.01 0.57 9.04
CA GLU A 115 10.19 0.24 10.20
C GLU A 115 8.70 0.13 9.83
N VAL A 116 8.18 1.07 9.03
CA VAL A 116 6.79 1.00 8.54
C VAL A 116 6.56 -0.24 7.65
N ARG A 117 7.55 -0.61 6.82
CA ARG A 117 7.47 -1.78 5.92
C ARG A 117 7.34 -3.11 6.64
N THR A 118 7.83 -3.21 7.88
CA THR A 118 7.64 -4.42 8.70
C THR A 118 6.15 -4.77 8.89
N ARG A 119 5.27 -3.75 8.79
CA ARG A 119 3.81 -3.86 8.97
C ARG A 119 3.04 -3.65 7.67
N LYS A 120 3.60 -2.91 6.71
CA LYS A 120 2.96 -2.53 5.44
C LYS A 120 3.89 -2.80 4.26
N PHE A 121 3.66 -3.92 3.58
CA PHE A 121 4.45 -4.30 2.42
C PHE A 121 4.41 -3.24 1.30
N SER A 122 5.58 -2.95 0.74
CA SER A 122 5.74 -2.03 -0.38
C SER A 122 6.85 -2.51 -1.30
N VAL A 123 6.57 -2.51 -2.61
CA VAL A 123 7.53 -2.88 -3.66
C VAL A 123 8.40 -1.71 -4.11
N TYR A 124 7.98 -0.47 -3.84
CA TYR A 124 8.72 0.72 -4.21
C TYR A 124 9.88 0.93 -3.25
N SER A 125 11.07 1.34 -3.69
CA SER A 125 12.11 1.79 -2.76
C SER A 125 11.74 3.12 -2.12
N THR A 126 12.40 3.48 -1.01
CA THR A 126 12.22 4.80 -0.38
C THR A 126 12.55 5.92 -1.37
N ALA A 127 13.64 5.79 -2.14
CA ALA A 127 14.02 6.73 -3.18
C ALA A 127 12.93 6.91 -4.25
N THR A 128 12.31 5.81 -4.72
CA THR A 128 11.22 5.89 -5.71
C THR A 128 10.02 6.66 -5.16
N ILE A 129 9.64 6.42 -3.90
CA ILE A 129 8.52 7.14 -3.26
C ILE A 129 8.87 8.62 -3.10
N CYS A 130 10.09 8.95 -2.66
CA CYS A 130 10.53 10.33 -2.52
C CYS A 130 10.51 11.06 -3.86
N HIS A 131 10.96 10.42 -4.94
CA HIS A 131 10.90 10.99 -6.28
C HIS A 131 9.46 11.25 -6.76
N MET A 132 8.51 10.34 -6.48
CA MET A 132 7.09 10.56 -6.77
C MET A 132 6.52 11.74 -5.97
N MET A 133 6.87 11.83 -4.68
CA MET A 133 6.44 12.92 -3.81
C MET A 133 7.05 14.27 -4.22
N GLU A 134 8.31 14.30 -4.64
CA GLU A 134 8.97 15.48 -5.23
C GLU A 134 8.28 15.90 -6.52
N THR A 135 8.02 14.96 -7.42
CA THR A 135 7.32 15.20 -8.69
C THR A 135 5.90 15.72 -8.47
N ALA A 136 5.23 15.28 -7.41
CA ALA A 136 3.94 15.83 -6.99
C ALA A 136 4.06 17.20 -6.30
N GLY A 137 5.26 17.57 -5.86
CA GLY A 137 5.54 18.81 -5.13
C GLY A 137 5.23 18.74 -3.64
N ALA A 138 5.12 17.54 -3.05
CA ALA A 138 4.85 17.32 -1.63
C ALA A 138 6.10 17.48 -0.75
N ILE A 139 7.25 17.09 -1.29
CA ILE A 139 8.57 17.25 -0.67
C ILE A 139 9.54 17.83 -1.71
N GLN A 140 10.72 18.25 -1.26
CA GLN A 140 11.79 18.76 -2.11
C GLN A 140 13.16 18.32 -1.61
N ARG A 141 14.14 18.25 -2.51
CA ARG A 141 15.55 18.02 -2.17
C ARG A 141 16.17 19.30 -1.63
N VAL A 142 16.80 19.19 -0.47
CA VAL A 142 17.54 20.26 0.21
C VAL A 142 18.89 19.76 0.71
N THR A 143 19.74 20.67 1.15
CA THR A 143 20.91 20.37 1.97
C THR A 143 20.50 20.09 3.41
N ASP A 144 21.45 19.66 4.24
CA ASP A 144 21.32 19.52 5.70
C ASP A 144 20.78 20.79 6.40
N THR A 145 21.05 21.95 5.81
CA THR A 145 20.66 23.28 6.29
C THR A 145 19.33 23.78 5.71
N GLY A 146 18.68 22.99 4.85
CA GLY A 146 17.40 23.36 4.23
C GLY A 146 17.51 24.24 2.98
N ALA A 147 18.71 24.50 2.47
CA ALA A 147 18.88 25.23 1.21
C ALA A 147 18.51 24.33 0.01
N PRO A 148 17.93 24.85 -1.08
CA PRO A 148 17.59 24.04 -2.25
C PRO A 148 18.80 23.28 -2.79
N TYR A 149 18.68 21.97 -2.99
CA TYR A 149 19.81 21.12 -3.36
C TYR A 149 20.47 21.54 -4.68
N ASP A 150 19.65 21.90 -5.68
CA ASP A 150 20.13 22.32 -7.01
C ASP A 150 20.82 23.70 -7.00
N SER A 151 20.82 24.42 -5.87
CA SER A 151 21.58 25.67 -5.71
C SER A 151 23.06 25.45 -5.38
N VAL A 152 23.46 24.21 -5.06
CA VAL A 152 24.85 23.87 -4.75
C VAL A 152 25.62 23.60 -6.04
N GLU A 153 26.48 24.54 -6.44
CA GLU A 153 27.41 24.32 -7.55
C GLU A 153 28.53 23.36 -7.13
N ALA A 154 28.55 22.16 -7.73
CA ALA A 154 29.65 21.22 -7.56
C ALA A 154 30.89 21.74 -8.31
N VAL A 155 31.85 22.29 -7.55
CA VAL A 155 33.13 22.71 -8.11
C VAL A 155 34.05 21.48 -8.18
N PRO A 156 34.54 21.07 -9.36
CA PRO A 156 35.48 19.96 -9.47
C PRO A 156 36.82 20.34 -8.83
N ALA A 157 37.46 19.37 -8.19
CA ALA A 157 38.82 19.54 -7.68
C ALA A 157 39.81 19.51 -8.85
N ILE A 158 40.93 20.22 -8.73
CA ILE A 158 42.02 20.14 -9.71
C ILE A 158 43.15 19.32 -9.08
N VAL A 159 43.55 18.23 -9.74
CA VAL A 159 44.62 17.34 -9.31
C VAL A 159 45.72 17.31 -10.37
N GLU A 160 46.97 17.45 -9.94
CA GLU A 160 48.12 17.40 -10.83
C GLU A 160 48.70 15.98 -10.87
N ILE A 161 48.78 15.38 -12.06
CA ILE A 161 49.43 14.09 -12.31
C ILE A 161 50.48 14.30 -13.41
N ASP A 162 51.73 14.02 -13.09
CA ASP A 162 52.89 14.17 -13.99
C ASP A 162 53.04 15.57 -14.62
N GLY A 163 52.71 16.63 -13.87
CA GLY A 163 52.81 18.01 -14.36
C GLY A 163 51.63 18.48 -15.20
N ILE A 164 50.54 17.70 -15.25
CA ILE A 164 49.32 18.02 -15.99
C ILE A 164 48.15 18.10 -15.00
N GLU A 165 47.41 19.20 -15.07
CA GLU A 165 46.19 19.42 -14.28
C GLU A 165 45.02 18.64 -14.87
N TYR A 166 44.33 17.86 -14.01
CA TYR A 166 43.11 17.13 -14.32
C TYR A 166 41.98 17.61 -13.41
N TYR A 167 40.76 17.63 -13.93
CA TYR A 167 39.57 17.81 -13.11
C TYR A 167 39.16 16.48 -12.49
N GLU A 168 39.02 16.47 -11.18
CA GLU A 168 38.47 15.36 -10.41
C GLU A 168 37.05 15.72 -9.93
N PRO A 169 36.06 14.85 -10.18
CA PRO A 169 34.72 15.03 -9.63
C PRO A 169 34.76 15.08 -8.10
N THR A 170 34.12 16.09 -7.52
CA THR A 170 33.92 16.16 -6.07
C THR A 170 32.69 15.39 -5.65
N THR A 171 32.70 14.85 -4.43
CA THR A 171 31.52 14.21 -3.85
C THR A 171 30.41 15.24 -3.73
N PRO A 172 29.24 15.03 -4.36
CA PRO A 172 28.11 15.93 -4.20
C PRO A 172 27.65 15.95 -2.74
N PRO A 173 27.02 17.05 -2.28
CA PRO A 173 26.44 17.09 -0.94
C PRO A 173 25.43 15.97 -0.75
N GLU A 174 25.23 15.52 0.50
CA GLU A 174 24.21 14.53 0.80
C GLU A 174 22.81 15.12 0.60
N VAL A 175 21.93 14.38 -0.08
CA VAL A 175 20.54 14.78 -0.30
C VAL A 175 19.77 14.66 1.00
N HIS A 176 19.08 15.73 1.37
CA HIS A 176 18.07 15.74 2.42
C HIS A 176 16.69 16.02 1.81
N TRP A 177 15.64 15.52 2.46
CA TRP A 177 14.25 15.74 2.07
C TRP A 177 13.58 16.69 3.05
N LEU A 178 12.78 17.61 2.53
CA LEU A 178 11.99 18.55 3.31
C LEU A 178 10.58 18.67 2.73
N ALA A 179 9.56 18.66 3.58
CA ALA A 179 8.18 18.88 3.19
C ALA A 179 7.98 20.30 2.65
N THR A 180 7.21 20.42 1.57
CA THR A 180 6.80 21.72 1.03
C THR A 180 5.55 22.24 1.75
N GLU A 181 5.24 23.52 1.60
CA GLU A 181 3.98 24.09 2.08
C GLU A 181 2.75 23.33 1.55
N ALA A 182 2.78 22.91 0.28
CA ALA A 182 1.71 22.13 -0.33
C ALA A 182 1.57 20.75 0.29
N GLY A 183 2.69 20.06 0.55
CA GLY A 183 2.68 18.77 1.24
C GLY A 183 2.09 18.89 2.64
N LEU A 184 2.50 19.91 3.40
CA LEU A 184 1.99 20.18 4.74
C LEU A 184 0.49 20.56 4.72
N ALA A 185 0.03 21.32 3.72
CA ALA A 185 -1.37 21.65 3.55
C ALA A 185 -2.24 20.38 3.36
N ILE A 186 -1.78 19.43 2.52
CA ILE A 186 -2.48 18.14 2.35
C ILE A 186 -2.47 17.30 3.62
N MET A 187 -1.39 17.35 4.41
CA MET A 187 -1.34 16.69 5.73
C MET A 187 -2.35 17.32 6.70
N ALA A 188 -2.52 18.65 6.69
CA ALA A 188 -3.49 19.35 7.53
C ALA A 188 -4.95 19.11 7.09
N GLU A 189 -5.21 18.89 5.80
CA GLU A 189 -6.52 18.46 5.28
C GLU A 189 -6.90 17.04 5.71
N ASN A 190 -5.94 16.22 6.16
CA ASN A 190 -6.24 14.86 6.59
C ASN A 190 -6.96 14.88 7.94
N LYS A 191 -8.25 14.60 7.90
CA LYS A 191 -9.13 14.55 9.07
C LYS A 191 -9.59 13.13 9.36
N PRO A 192 -8.74 12.30 10.00
CA PRO A 192 -9.05 10.89 10.21
C PRO A 192 -10.23 10.69 11.17
N LEU A 193 -10.38 11.54 12.18
CA LEU A 193 -11.51 11.45 13.12
C LEU A 193 -12.85 11.77 12.44
N GLU A 194 -12.94 12.83 11.63
CA GLU A 194 -14.16 13.17 10.88
C GLU A 194 -14.60 12.01 9.97
N ARG A 195 -13.67 11.33 9.29
CA ARG A 195 -13.99 10.14 8.47
C ARG A 195 -14.54 8.95 9.26
N ILE A 196 -14.15 8.82 10.54
CA ILE A 196 -14.71 7.81 11.44
C ILE A 196 -16.08 8.23 11.93
N GLU A 197 -16.29 9.51 12.25
CA GLU A 197 -17.61 10.03 12.60
C GLU A 197 -18.62 9.81 11.47
N GLU A 198 -18.23 10.13 10.22
CA GLU A 198 -19.06 9.84 9.03
C GLU A 198 -19.36 8.33 8.87
N LEU A 199 -18.40 7.46 9.21
CA LEU A 199 -18.61 6.02 9.22
C LEU A 199 -19.64 5.62 10.28
N PHE A 200 -19.50 6.14 11.50
CA PHE A 200 -20.41 5.88 12.60
C PHE A 200 -21.83 6.39 12.33
N GLU A 201 -21.98 7.54 11.68
CA GLU A 201 -23.28 8.04 11.23
C GLU A 201 -23.90 7.15 10.15
N LYS A 202 -23.09 6.72 9.17
CA LYS A 202 -23.53 5.85 8.07
C LYS A 202 -23.91 4.45 8.56
N GLU A 203 -23.19 3.94 9.55
CA GLU A 203 -23.31 2.58 10.07
C GLU A 203 -23.75 2.57 11.54
N ALA A 204 -24.72 3.44 11.85
CA ALA A 204 -25.23 3.65 13.22
C ALA A 204 -25.78 2.37 13.88
N ASP A 205 -26.28 1.43 13.09
CA ASP A 205 -26.77 0.15 13.61
C ASP A 205 -25.64 -0.72 14.18
N TYR A 206 -24.40 -0.52 13.70
CA TYR A 206 -23.23 -1.35 14.03
C TYR A 206 -22.28 -0.71 15.06
N LEU A 207 -22.65 0.41 15.69
CA LEU A 207 -21.77 1.12 16.63
C LEU A 207 -21.25 0.25 17.77
N LYS A 208 -22.07 -0.66 18.29
CA LYS A 208 -21.64 -1.61 19.33
C LYS A 208 -20.54 -2.56 18.86
N ILE A 209 -20.57 -2.97 17.59
CA ILE A 209 -19.53 -3.81 16.98
C ILE A 209 -18.22 -3.01 16.85
N TYR A 210 -18.31 -1.77 16.37
CA TYR A 210 -17.16 -0.86 16.30
C TYR A 210 -16.55 -0.60 17.67
N LYS A 211 -17.38 -0.35 18.69
CA LYS A 211 -16.95 -0.20 20.07
C LYS A 211 -16.18 -1.43 20.54
N ARG A 212 -16.73 -2.63 20.33
CA ARG A 212 -16.09 -3.90 20.72
C ARG A 212 -14.71 -4.09 20.09
N VAL A 213 -14.60 -3.89 18.78
CA VAL A 213 -13.33 -4.01 18.06
C VAL A 213 -12.31 -3.00 18.59
N LEU A 214 -12.71 -1.73 18.76
CA LEU A 214 -11.82 -0.68 19.28
C LEU A 214 -11.40 -0.94 20.74
N THR A 215 -12.31 -1.43 21.58
CA THR A 215 -12.00 -1.81 22.97
C THR A 215 -10.98 -2.94 23.01
N LEU A 216 -11.19 -4.02 22.23
CA LEU A 216 -10.23 -5.12 22.17
C LEU A 216 -8.86 -4.66 21.62
N ALA A 217 -8.84 -3.83 20.59
CA ALA A 217 -7.61 -3.27 20.05
C ALA A 217 -6.90 -2.28 21.00
N SER A 218 -7.61 -1.77 22.01
CA SER A 218 -7.07 -0.86 23.03
C SER A 218 -6.40 -1.55 24.22
N GLU A 219 -6.52 -2.89 24.31
CA GLU A 219 -5.83 -3.68 25.32
C GLU A 219 -4.30 -3.55 25.21
N GLU A 220 -3.59 -3.77 26.32
CA GLU A 220 -2.13 -3.75 26.33
C GLU A 220 -1.56 -4.81 25.38
N GLY A 221 -0.76 -4.39 24.41
CA GLY A 221 -0.23 -5.27 23.34
C GLY A 221 -1.17 -5.48 22.15
N GLY A 222 -2.36 -4.88 22.16
CA GLY A 222 -3.38 -5.03 21.13
C GLY A 222 -4.12 -6.38 21.18
N THR A 223 -4.79 -6.73 20.08
CA THR A 223 -5.60 -7.95 19.97
C THR A 223 -5.29 -8.73 18.70
N THR A 224 -5.57 -10.03 18.66
CA THR A 224 -5.35 -10.87 17.49
C THR A 224 -6.63 -10.99 16.65
N MET A 225 -6.49 -11.29 15.35
CA MET A 225 -7.65 -11.53 14.49
C MET A 225 -8.54 -12.68 15.01
N PRO A 226 -8.01 -13.83 15.50
CA PRO A 226 -8.85 -14.86 16.12
C PRO A 226 -9.66 -14.38 17.33
N LYS A 227 -9.05 -13.57 18.21
CA LYS A 227 -9.75 -13.01 19.39
C LYS A 227 -10.86 -12.05 18.96
N LEU A 228 -10.59 -11.20 17.97
CA LEU A 228 -11.58 -10.32 17.35
C LEU A 228 -12.75 -11.11 16.74
N SER A 229 -12.44 -12.17 15.97
CA SER A 229 -13.45 -13.06 15.39
C SER A 229 -14.32 -13.66 16.48
N ALA A 230 -13.75 -14.31 17.50
CA ALA A 230 -14.53 -14.94 18.58
C ALA A 230 -15.49 -13.98 19.28
N ALA A 231 -15.11 -12.70 19.43
CA ALA A 231 -15.91 -11.69 20.10
C ALA A 231 -16.99 -11.04 19.22
N VAL A 232 -16.85 -11.05 17.90
CA VAL A 232 -17.70 -10.28 16.97
C VAL A 232 -18.54 -11.17 16.06
N ASP A 233 -17.96 -12.25 15.56
CA ASP A 233 -18.51 -13.03 14.44
C ASP A 233 -19.80 -13.79 14.76
N SER A 234 -20.08 -13.99 16.04
CA SER A 234 -21.30 -14.63 16.56
C SER A 234 -22.38 -13.63 16.98
N ASP A 235 -22.15 -12.32 16.80
CA ASP A 235 -23.15 -11.31 17.19
C ASP A 235 -24.42 -11.43 16.31
N PRO A 236 -25.62 -11.54 16.91
CA PRO A 236 -26.87 -11.65 16.18
C PRO A 236 -27.11 -10.53 15.17
N LEU A 237 -26.54 -9.34 15.40
CA LEU A 237 -26.67 -8.19 14.52
C LEU A 237 -26.06 -8.41 13.12
N ILE A 238 -25.06 -9.30 13.02
CA ILE A 238 -24.36 -9.58 11.75
C ILE A 238 -24.50 -11.04 11.29
N ALA A 239 -24.96 -11.93 12.17
CA ALA A 239 -25.04 -13.37 11.91
C ALA A 239 -26.34 -13.85 11.24
N GLU A 240 -27.50 -13.20 11.45
CA GLU A 240 -28.81 -13.72 10.99
C GLU A 240 -29.63 -12.74 10.12
N PRO A 241 -30.51 -13.23 9.21
CA PRO A 241 -30.68 -14.62 8.73
C PRO A 241 -29.74 -15.00 7.57
N THR A 242 -28.99 -14.05 7.04
CA THR A 242 -27.88 -14.25 6.10
C THR A 242 -26.71 -13.48 6.66
N ARG A 243 -25.65 -14.16 7.10
CA ARG A 243 -24.47 -13.51 7.64
C ARG A 243 -23.95 -12.46 6.65
N VAL A 244 -24.10 -11.19 7.03
CA VAL A 244 -23.80 -10.08 6.12
C VAL A 244 -22.33 -9.70 6.22
N PHE A 245 -21.78 -9.74 7.44
CA PHE A 245 -20.43 -9.29 7.74
C PHE A 245 -19.67 -10.27 8.63
N PHE A 246 -18.35 -10.22 8.49
CA PHE A 246 -17.37 -10.83 9.39
C PHE A 246 -16.58 -9.71 10.07
N VAL A 247 -15.90 -10.01 11.18
CA VAL A 247 -15.07 -9.01 11.89
C VAL A 247 -14.08 -8.28 10.96
N GLN A 248 -13.59 -8.97 9.93
CA GLN A 248 -12.71 -8.40 8.91
C GLN A 248 -13.30 -7.16 8.24
N HIS A 249 -14.61 -7.12 8.01
CA HIS A 249 -15.29 -5.96 7.44
C HIS A 249 -15.07 -4.70 8.31
N PHE A 250 -15.25 -4.85 9.62
CA PHE A 250 -15.11 -3.76 10.58
C PHE A 250 -13.65 -3.37 10.77
N THR A 251 -12.72 -4.34 10.83
CA THR A 251 -11.29 -4.05 10.94
C THR A 251 -10.78 -3.32 9.70
N ASP A 252 -11.20 -3.73 8.49
CA ASP A 252 -10.79 -3.07 7.24
C ASP A 252 -11.31 -1.63 7.19
N LEU A 253 -12.56 -1.39 7.63
CA LEU A 253 -13.13 -0.03 7.65
C LEU A 253 -12.46 0.88 8.66
N LEU A 254 -12.11 0.36 9.84
CA LEU A 254 -11.38 1.07 10.89
C LEU A 254 -9.93 1.33 10.49
N GLU A 255 -9.24 0.35 9.93
CA GLU A 255 -7.85 0.48 9.46
C GLU A 255 -7.74 1.51 8.33
N ASN A 256 -8.64 1.46 7.34
CA ASN A 256 -8.66 2.43 6.24
C ASN A 256 -8.89 3.87 6.72
N ARG A 257 -9.40 4.05 7.95
CA ARG A 257 -9.63 5.34 8.61
C ARG A 257 -8.63 5.68 9.70
N ASP A 258 -7.55 4.90 9.80
CA ASP A 258 -6.49 5.07 10.80
C ASP A 258 -6.96 4.88 12.24
N ALA A 259 -8.07 4.18 12.49
CA ALA A 259 -8.55 3.94 13.86
C ALA A 259 -7.76 2.81 14.55
N ILE A 260 -7.38 1.79 13.77
CA ILE A 260 -6.54 0.69 14.22
C ILE A 260 -5.42 0.47 13.20
N GLU A 261 -4.36 -0.19 13.63
CA GLU A 261 -3.25 -0.58 12.76
C GLU A 261 -2.77 -2.01 13.07
N TRP A 262 -2.32 -2.71 12.04
CA TRP A 262 -1.63 -3.99 12.20
C TRP A 262 -0.17 -3.77 12.61
N GLN A 263 0.27 -4.41 13.69
CA GLN A 263 1.63 -4.34 14.23
C GLN A 263 2.42 -5.65 14.03
N GLY A 264 2.14 -6.38 12.95
CA GLY A 264 2.85 -7.60 12.57
C GLY A 264 2.24 -8.88 13.14
N SER A 265 1.71 -8.84 14.36
CA SER A 265 1.01 -9.97 15.00
C SER A 265 -0.31 -9.60 15.68
N THR A 266 -0.49 -8.32 16.03
CA THR A 266 -1.69 -7.82 16.71
C THR A 266 -2.22 -6.55 16.03
N TRP A 267 -3.53 -6.32 16.19
CA TRP A 267 -4.22 -5.09 15.90
C TRP A 267 -4.16 -4.18 17.12
N ALA A 268 -3.62 -2.98 16.95
CA ALA A 268 -3.54 -1.99 18.00
C ALA A 268 -4.40 -0.77 17.66
N VAL A 269 -5.02 -0.18 18.68
CA VAL A 269 -5.74 1.09 18.53
C VAL A 269 -4.74 2.23 18.33
N THR A 270 -5.03 3.13 17.40
CA THR A 270 -4.25 4.38 17.22
C THR A 270 -4.81 5.47 18.14
N GLU A 271 -4.16 6.64 18.14
CA GLU A 271 -4.72 7.81 18.85
C GLU A 271 -6.08 8.26 18.28
N VAL A 272 -6.25 8.17 16.95
CA VAL A 272 -7.54 8.46 16.31
C VAL A 272 -8.60 7.44 16.76
N GLY A 273 -8.23 6.17 16.86
CA GLY A 273 -9.12 5.11 17.33
C GLY A 273 -9.54 5.29 18.79
N ARG A 274 -8.64 5.77 19.65
CA ARG A 274 -8.97 6.11 21.05
C ARG A 274 -9.98 7.26 21.10
N ALA A 275 -9.73 8.34 20.37
CA ALA A 275 -10.67 9.45 20.28
C ALA A 275 -12.03 9.03 19.70
N ALA A 276 -12.05 8.08 18.76
CA ALA A 276 -13.28 7.48 18.24
C ALA A 276 -13.98 6.60 19.29
N LEU A 277 -13.24 5.81 20.07
CA LEU A 277 -13.78 4.98 21.14
C LEU A 277 -14.44 5.83 22.23
N ASP A 278 -13.86 6.97 22.58
CA ASP A 278 -14.46 7.93 23.54
C ASP A 278 -15.84 8.42 23.08
N LYS A 279 -16.05 8.59 21.77
CA LYS A 279 -17.36 8.97 21.21
C LYS A 279 -18.41 7.87 21.33
N LEU A 280 -17.99 6.62 21.52
CA LEU A 280 -18.86 5.46 21.72
C LEU A 280 -19.06 5.13 23.21
N ALA A 281 -18.63 5.99 24.15
CA ALA A 281 -18.74 5.74 25.58
C ALA A 281 -20.16 5.36 26.02
N GLU A 282 -21.17 6.09 25.53
CA GLU A 282 -22.59 5.90 25.86
C GLU A 282 -23.28 4.76 25.08
N VAL A 283 -22.61 4.17 24.08
CA VAL A 283 -23.17 3.05 23.33
C VAL A 283 -23.09 1.79 24.19
N GLU A 284 -24.24 1.25 24.59
CA GLU A 284 -24.27 -0.02 25.33
C GLU A 284 -23.91 -1.18 24.40
N ASP A 285 -22.91 -1.96 24.82
CA ASP A 285 -22.56 -3.25 24.20
C ASP A 285 -22.82 -4.35 25.23
N ASP A 286 -23.98 -5.00 25.10
CA ASP A 286 -24.49 -6.00 26.04
C ASP A 286 -24.13 -7.44 25.65
N PHE A 287 -23.45 -7.62 24.52
CA PHE A 287 -23.06 -8.93 24.02
C PHE A 287 -21.79 -9.41 24.71
N ALA A 288 -21.94 -10.41 25.58
CA ALA A 288 -20.83 -11.22 26.06
C ALA A 288 -20.51 -12.27 24.99
N GLY A 289 -19.51 -11.98 24.15
CA GLY A 289 -19.04 -12.94 23.15
C GLY A 289 -18.49 -14.23 23.76
N GLU A 290 -18.12 -15.18 22.91
CA GLU A 290 -17.47 -16.40 23.38
C GLU A 290 -15.98 -16.11 23.64
N GLU A 291 -15.55 -16.15 24.91
CA GLU A 291 -14.13 -16.16 25.25
C GLU A 291 -13.51 -17.48 24.80
N GLN A 292 -12.94 -17.51 23.60
CA GLN A 292 -12.09 -18.63 23.19
C GLN A 292 -10.63 -18.27 23.50
N GLU A 293 -10.13 -18.77 24.65
CA GLU A 293 -8.69 -18.88 24.91
C GLU A 293 -8.07 -19.87 23.90
N GLN A 294 -7.81 -19.42 22.68
CA GLN A 294 -7.00 -20.18 21.73
C GLN A 294 -5.64 -19.53 21.59
N SER A 295 -4.70 -20.02 22.41
CA SER A 295 -3.27 -19.80 22.22
C SER A 295 -2.81 -20.53 20.96
N PHE A 296 -2.85 -19.87 19.81
CA PHE A 296 -2.12 -20.36 18.64
C PHE A 296 -0.71 -19.81 18.66
N ALA A 297 0.17 -20.48 19.41
CA ALA A 297 1.60 -20.44 19.13
C ALA A 297 1.83 -21.23 17.84
N VAL A 298 1.59 -20.62 16.67
CA VAL A 298 2.10 -21.16 15.41
C VAL A 298 3.57 -20.80 15.38
N ALA A 299 4.42 -21.74 15.78
CA ALA A 299 5.81 -21.71 15.37
C ALA A 299 5.81 -21.70 13.84
N ALA A 300 6.21 -20.58 13.24
CA ALA A 300 6.53 -20.52 11.84
C ALA A 300 7.78 -21.36 11.62
N GLU A 301 7.59 -22.67 11.44
CA GLU A 301 8.59 -23.51 10.81
C GLU A 301 8.60 -23.07 9.34
N THR A 302 9.40 -22.05 9.06
CA THR A 302 9.67 -21.59 7.70
C THR A 302 10.30 -22.74 6.96
N ASP A 303 9.65 -23.20 5.89
CA ASP A 303 10.03 -24.36 5.10
C ASP A 303 11.28 -24.11 4.23
N GLY A 304 12.32 -23.52 4.80
CA GLY A 304 13.64 -23.31 4.19
C GLY A 304 13.69 -22.37 2.97
N ILE A 305 12.57 -21.81 2.52
CA ILE A 305 12.55 -20.90 1.37
C ILE A 305 12.83 -19.47 1.86
N LYS A 306 14.03 -18.99 1.56
CA LYS A 306 14.37 -17.56 1.62
C LYS A 306 13.79 -16.88 0.38
N TRP A 307 12.83 -15.99 0.59
CA TRP A 307 12.48 -14.94 -0.36
C TRP A 307 13.55 -13.85 -0.28
#